data_AF-A0A2D9GCZ8-F1
#
_entry.id   AF-A0A2D9GCZ8-F1
#
_cell.length_a   1.000
_cell.length_b   1.000
_cell.length_c   1.000
_cell.angle_alpha   90.00
_cell.angle_beta   90.00
_cell.angle_gamma   90.00
#
_symmetry.space_group_name_H-M   'P 1'
#
loop_
_entity.id
_entity.type
_entity.pdbx_description
1 polymer ?
#
loop_
_entity_poly.entity_id
_entity_poly.type
_entity_poly.pdbx_seq_one_letter_code
_entity_poly.pdbx_strand_id
1 'polypeptide(L)'
;MKNILDQSFEGKRVIVRVDFNVPLDEKFNITDGSRINAALPTINKLLNDKARVILMSHLGRPKGKEERYSLRHLVNYLQKLLGVLVSFSDDCIGSSAKKAVSKLNNGEVLVLENLRFYKQEKLGEERFARQLSDLADVYVNDAFGAAHRNHASTSTIASFFPSEKYFGLLLKKEVDSLEKALNNPEKPFTAIIGGAKVSGKIEVIKSLLEKVDCLIIGGGMAYTFVRAIGGKIGSSLLEEDKIDLAKSIIKKSKELGVKLLLPVDSVNANDFNSDADIKKSDILDIQDSYMGLDIGEKSINIFSKEIENSKTIIWNGPMGVFEMSNFENGTKKIGEAICKSTVNGAFSLVGGGDSVAAVKKFNLEDQVSYISTGGGAMLEYLEGKELPGVRAILK
;
A
#
# COMPACT_ATOMS: atom_id res chain seq x y z
N MET A 1 -10.80 -18.24 1.47
CA MET A 1 -11.34 -17.12 0.65
C MET A 1 -11.76 -17.63 -0.72
N LYS A 2 -13.03 -17.42 -1.13
CA LYS A 2 -13.53 -17.79 -2.47
C LYS A 2 -12.87 -16.90 -3.53
N ASN A 3 -12.10 -17.48 -4.44
CA ASN A 3 -11.38 -16.73 -5.47
C ASN A 3 -11.74 -17.25 -6.87
N ILE A 4 -11.22 -16.57 -7.89
CA ILE A 4 -11.59 -16.84 -9.27
C ILE A 4 -10.94 -18.09 -9.88
N LEU A 5 -9.81 -18.60 -9.35
CA LEU A 5 -8.97 -19.62 -10.02
C LEU A 5 -9.73 -20.91 -10.34
N ASP A 6 -10.54 -21.40 -9.40
CA ASP A 6 -11.18 -22.72 -9.48
C ASP A 6 -12.61 -22.66 -10.06
N GLN A 7 -12.96 -21.59 -10.79
CA GLN A 7 -14.30 -21.33 -11.31
C GLN A 7 -14.23 -21.03 -12.81
N SER A 8 -15.26 -21.42 -13.58
CA SER A 8 -15.42 -20.98 -14.96
C SER A 8 -16.36 -19.77 -15.05
N PHE A 9 -15.98 -18.79 -15.87
CA PHE A 9 -16.77 -17.59 -16.14
C PHE A 9 -17.20 -17.46 -17.60
N GLU A 10 -17.18 -18.56 -18.35
CA GLU A 10 -17.54 -18.57 -19.77
C GLU A 10 -18.92 -17.95 -20.02
N GLY A 11 -18.95 -16.94 -20.90
CA GLY A 11 -20.17 -16.21 -21.27
C GLY A 11 -20.77 -15.32 -20.17
N LYS A 12 -20.31 -15.39 -18.92
CA LYS A 12 -20.81 -14.57 -17.82
C LYS A 12 -20.33 -13.12 -17.95
N ARG A 13 -21.18 -12.17 -17.55
CA ARG A 13 -20.77 -10.76 -17.36
C ARG A 13 -20.13 -10.63 -15.98
N VAL A 14 -18.85 -10.28 -15.95
CA VAL A 14 -18.08 -10.20 -14.72
C VAL A 14 -17.70 -8.75 -14.47
N ILE A 15 -18.29 -8.11 -13.46
CA ILE A 15 -17.88 -6.77 -13.05
C ILE A 15 -16.72 -6.86 -12.06
N VAL A 16 -15.60 -6.23 -12.42
CA VAL A 16 -14.34 -6.30 -11.67
C VAL A 16 -13.99 -4.92 -11.13
N ARG A 17 -13.90 -4.81 -9.81
CA ARG A 17 -13.36 -3.62 -9.16
C ARG A 17 -11.84 -3.70 -9.15
N VAL A 18 -11.18 -2.84 -9.92
CA VAL A 18 -9.70 -2.77 -10.01
C VAL A 18 -9.18 -1.42 -9.53
N ASP A 19 -7.92 -1.32 -9.09
CA ASP A 19 -7.33 -0.03 -8.68
C ASP A 19 -6.53 0.62 -9.82
N PHE A 20 -7.22 1.27 -10.77
CA PHE A 20 -6.58 2.03 -11.85
C PHE A 20 -6.34 3.51 -11.51
N ASN A 21 -6.18 3.85 -10.24
CA ASN A 21 -5.79 5.19 -9.84
C ASN A 21 -4.28 5.40 -10.08
N VAL A 22 -3.91 5.61 -11.34
CA VAL A 22 -2.54 5.79 -11.83
C VAL A 22 -2.22 7.27 -12.07
N PRO A 23 -0.95 7.70 -11.95
CA PRO A 23 -0.55 9.05 -12.32
C PRO A 23 -0.59 9.24 -13.85
N LEU A 24 -1.09 10.40 -14.27
CA LEU A 24 -1.12 10.84 -15.65
C LEU A 24 -0.29 12.12 -15.82
N ASP A 25 0.40 12.26 -16.96
CA ASP A 25 1.03 13.52 -17.37
C ASP A 25 0.01 14.53 -17.91
N GLU A 26 0.47 15.73 -18.29
CA GLU A 26 -0.39 16.79 -18.85
C GLU A 26 -1.08 16.41 -20.17
N LYS A 27 -0.58 15.37 -20.86
CA LYS A 27 -1.12 14.82 -22.10
C LYS A 27 -1.95 13.56 -21.86
N PHE A 28 -2.26 13.24 -20.60
CA PHE A 28 -2.98 12.05 -20.16
C PHE A 28 -2.29 10.71 -20.43
N ASN A 29 -0.96 10.71 -20.63
CA ASN A 29 -0.19 9.47 -20.68
C ASN A 29 0.06 8.94 -19.27
N ILE A 30 0.02 7.62 -19.12
CA ILE A 30 0.33 6.95 -17.86
C ILE A 30 1.83 7.01 -17.60
N THR A 31 2.22 7.59 -16.47
CA THR A 31 3.64 7.71 -16.07
C THR A 31 4.10 6.55 -15.18
N ASP A 32 3.17 5.85 -14.52
CA ASP A 32 3.42 4.61 -13.78
C ASP A 32 2.25 3.63 -13.97
N GLY A 33 2.49 2.54 -14.71
CA GLY A 33 1.52 1.48 -15.01
C GLY A 33 1.42 0.38 -13.96
N SER A 34 2.17 0.45 -12.84
CA SER A 34 2.32 -0.64 -11.86
C SER A 34 0.97 -1.18 -11.36
N ARG A 35 0.00 -0.30 -11.09
CA ARG A 35 -1.32 -0.72 -10.60
C ARG A 35 -2.17 -1.43 -11.66
N ILE A 36 -2.05 -1.02 -12.92
CA ILE A 36 -2.73 -1.71 -14.03
C ILE A 36 -2.13 -3.10 -14.21
N ASN A 37 -0.79 -3.17 -14.24
CA ASN A 37 -0.05 -4.42 -14.38
C ASN A 37 -0.40 -5.41 -13.26
N ALA A 38 -0.55 -4.94 -12.03
CA ALA A 38 -0.93 -5.77 -10.88
C ALA A 38 -2.32 -6.42 -11.01
N ALA A 39 -3.25 -5.81 -11.75
CA ALA A 39 -4.59 -6.36 -11.99
C ALA A 39 -4.68 -7.28 -13.22
N LEU A 40 -3.69 -7.26 -14.11
CA LEU A 40 -3.68 -8.06 -15.34
C LEU A 40 -3.88 -9.57 -15.09
N PRO A 41 -3.30 -10.21 -14.05
CA PRO A 41 -3.54 -11.63 -13.80
C PRO A 41 -5.02 -11.96 -13.64
N THR A 42 -5.79 -11.13 -12.92
CA THR A 42 -7.24 -11.30 -12.75
C THR A 42 -7.97 -11.12 -14.08
N ILE A 43 -7.63 -10.08 -14.83
CA ILE A 43 -8.28 -9.75 -16.10
C ILE A 43 -8.02 -10.86 -17.13
N ASN A 44 -6.76 -11.28 -17.29
CA ASN A 44 -6.35 -12.32 -18.22
C ASN A 44 -6.99 -13.67 -17.87
N LYS A 45 -7.11 -14.02 -16.59
CA LYS A 45 -7.85 -15.20 -16.16
C LYS A 45 -9.28 -15.18 -16.69
N LEU A 46 -10.00 -14.08 -16.48
CA LEU A 46 -11.40 -13.94 -16.91
C LEU A 46 -11.54 -13.95 -18.45
N LEU A 47 -10.59 -13.33 -19.15
CA LEU A 47 -10.55 -13.35 -20.62
C LEU A 47 -10.26 -14.73 -21.20
N ASN A 48 -9.37 -15.50 -20.56
CA ASN A 48 -9.06 -16.87 -20.95
C ASN A 48 -10.27 -17.79 -20.81
N ASP A 49 -11.10 -17.56 -19.79
CA ASP A 49 -12.39 -18.22 -19.61
C ASP A 49 -13.47 -17.78 -20.61
N LYS A 50 -13.19 -16.80 -21.48
CA LYS A 50 -14.18 -16.18 -22.39
C LYS A 50 -15.33 -15.48 -21.65
N ALA A 51 -15.05 -14.90 -20.48
CA ALA A 51 -15.99 -14.00 -19.80
C ALA A 51 -16.15 -12.67 -20.55
N ARG A 52 -17.22 -11.94 -20.24
CA ARG A 52 -17.43 -10.55 -20.67
C ARG A 52 -17.00 -9.63 -19.52
N VAL A 53 -15.82 -9.03 -19.62
CA VAL A 53 -15.18 -8.36 -18.48
C VAL A 53 -15.59 -6.89 -18.42
N ILE A 54 -16.18 -6.46 -17.30
CA ILE A 54 -16.60 -5.07 -17.06
C ILE A 54 -15.71 -4.49 -15.96
N LEU A 55 -14.75 -3.65 -16.33
CA LEU A 55 -13.83 -3.00 -15.41
C LEU A 55 -14.43 -1.72 -14.85
N MET A 56 -14.38 -1.59 -13.52
CA MET A 56 -14.73 -0.35 -12.82
C MET A 56 -13.60 0.08 -11.89
N SER A 57 -13.31 1.38 -11.90
CA SER A 57 -12.28 1.97 -11.07
C SER A 57 -12.62 3.42 -10.70
N HIS A 58 -11.77 4.00 -9.88
CA HIS A 58 -11.68 5.43 -9.70
C HIS A 58 -10.35 5.96 -10.25
N LEU A 59 -10.33 7.25 -10.58
CA LEU A 59 -9.12 7.99 -10.89
C LEU A 59 -9.15 9.33 -10.14
N GLY A 60 -8.11 9.61 -9.37
CA GLY A 60 -7.97 10.84 -8.60
C GLY A 60 -9.09 11.10 -7.58
N ARG A 61 -9.34 12.38 -7.34
CA ARG A 61 -10.36 12.87 -6.40
C ARG A 61 -11.18 14.00 -7.05
N PRO A 62 -11.95 13.70 -8.10
CA PRO A 62 -12.80 14.68 -8.76
C PRO A 62 -13.80 15.34 -7.78
N LYS A 63 -14.17 16.59 -8.08
CA LYS A 63 -15.31 17.30 -7.47
C LYS A 63 -16.59 17.18 -8.31
N GLY A 64 -16.50 16.61 -9.50
CA GLY A 64 -17.58 16.34 -10.44
C GLY A 64 -17.05 15.61 -11.68
N LYS A 65 -17.79 15.61 -12.78
CA LYS A 65 -17.26 15.10 -14.05
C LYS A 65 -16.14 16.04 -14.54
N GLU A 66 -14.91 15.55 -14.59
CA GLU A 66 -13.70 16.29 -14.98
C GLU A 66 -12.90 15.45 -15.98
N GLU A 67 -12.63 15.98 -17.17
CA GLU A 67 -11.95 15.25 -18.26
C GLU A 67 -10.61 14.65 -17.83
N ARG A 68 -9.83 15.38 -17.04
CA ARG A 68 -8.52 14.93 -16.53
C ARG A 68 -8.58 13.67 -15.65
N TYR A 69 -9.78 13.34 -15.15
CA TYR A 69 -10.03 12.16 -14.33
C TYR A 69 -10.90 11.14 -15.05
N SER A 70 -11.15 11.28 -16.35
CA SER A 70 -11.84 10.25 -17.14
C SER A 70 -10.97 9.00 -17.24
N LEU A 71 -11.59 7.83 -17.14
CA LEU A 71 -10.92 6.54 -17.38
C LEU A 71 -10.74 6.24 -18.88
N ARG A 72 -11.31 7.05 -19.77
CA ARG A 72 -11.14 6.91 -21.22
C ARG A 72 -9.66 6.94 -21.63
N HIS A 73 -8.85 7.74 -20.92
CA HIS A 73 -7.41 7.87 -21.16
C HIS A 73 -6.65 6.55 -20.99
N LEU A 74 -7.21 5.58 -20.26
CA LEU A 74 -6.58 4.28 -20.01
C LEU A 74 -6.90 3.24 -21.09
N VAL A 75 -7.92 3.46 -21.92
CA VAL A 75 -8.47 2.46 -22.86
C VAL A 75 -7.43 1.99 -23.86
N ASN A 76 -6.73 2.93 -24.51
CA ASN A 76 -5.70 2.60 -25.50
C ASN A 76 -4.53 1.84 -24.88
N TYR A 77 -4.17 2.17 -23.64
CA TYR A 77 -3.10 1.49 -22.92
C TYR A 77 -3.50 0.06 -22.54
N LEU A 78 -4.72 -0.12 -21.99
CA LEU A 78 -5.27 -1.44 -21.67
C LEU A 78 -5.41 -2.33 -22.90
N GLN A 79 -5.87 -1.78 -24.03
CA GLN A 79 -6.00 -2.52 -25.28
C GLN A 79 -4.65 -3.06 -25.76
N LYS A 80 -3.59 -2.24 -25.69
CA LYS A 80 -2.23 -2.67 -26.04
C LYS A 80 -1.72 -3.78 -25.11
N LEU A 81 -1.99 -3.70 -23.82
CA LEU A 81 -1.54 -4.69 -22.83
C LEU A 81 -2.30 -6.01 -22.93
N LEU A 82 -3.61 -5.95 -23.13
CA LEU A 82 -4.47 -7.14 -23.11
C LEU A 82 -4.54 -7.84 -24.47
N GLY A 83 -4.22 -7.15 -25.57
CA GLY A 83 -4.28 -7.71 -26.92
C GLY A 83 -5.70 -8.03 -27.39
N VAL A 84 -6.73 -7.51 -26.71
CA VAL A 84 -8.15 -7.67 -27.05
C VAL A 84 -8.82 -6.31 -27.17
N LEU A 85 -10.00 -6.27 -27.79
CA LEU A 85 -10.80 -5.06 -27.88
C LEU A 85 -11.18 -4.57 -26.48
N VAL A 86 -10.86 -3.30 -26.19
CA VAL A 86 -11.28 -2.62 -24.96
C VAL A 86 -12.23 -1.49 -25.34
N SER A 87 -13.50 -1.68 -25.00
CA SER A 87 -14.55 -0.67 -25.17
C SER A 87 -14.62 0.25 -23.96
N PHE A 88 -15.24 1.42 -24.13
CA PHE A 88 -15.45 2.39 -23.06
C PHE A 88 -16.93 2.79 -22.96
N SER A 89 -17.40 3.02 -21.74
CA SER A 89 -18.71 3.59 -21.47
C SER A 89 -18.56 4.98 -20.85
N ASP A 90 -19.21 5.98 -21.45
CA ASP A 90 -19.19 7.39 -21.01
C ASP A 90 -19.86 7.64 -19.65
N ASP A 91 -20.42 6.58 -19.06
CA ASP A 91 -20.97 6.58 -17.72
C ASP A 91 -20.76 5.20 -17.07
N CYS A 92 -20.80 5.14 -15.73
CA CYS A 92 -20.72 3.89 -14.99
C CYS A 92 -22.08 3.31 -14.64
N ILE A 93 -23.16 4.07 -14.81
CA ILE A 93 -24.54 3.65 -14.54
C ILE A 93 -25.51 4.12 -15.63
N GLY A 94 -26.78 3.78 -15.49
CA GLY A 94 -27.84 4.26 -16.38
C GLY A 94 -27.83 3.61 -17.78
N SER A 95 -28.50 4.27 -18.73
CA SER A 95 -28.75 3.71 -20.06
C SER A 95 -27.48 3.58 -20.91
N SER A 96 -26.50 4.47 -20.73
CA SER A 96 -25.21 4.41 -21.44
C SER A 96 -24.45 3.14 -21.07
N ALA A 97 -24.25 2.89 -19.77
CA ALA A 97 -23.57 1.69 -19.28
C ALA A 97 -24.29 0.40 -19.69
N LYS A 98 -25.62 0.37 -19.58
CA LYS A 98 -26.42 -0.82 -19.99
C LYS A 98 -26.28 -1.11 -21.49
N LYS A 99 -26.31 -0.09 -22.35
CA LYS A 99 -26.11 -0.24 -23.80
C LYS A 99 -24.70 -0.69 -24.15
N ALA A 100 -23.68 -0.20 -23.44
CA ALA A 100 -22.30 -0.63 -23.65
C ALA A 100 -22.12 -2.11 -23.26
N VAL A 101 -22.65 -2.51 -22.11
CA VAL A 101 -22.62 -3.91 -21.65
C VAL A 101 -23.37 -4.85 -22.60
N SER A 102 -24.52 -4.44 -23.16
CA SER A 102 -25.28 -5.30 -24.08
C SER A 102 -24.55 -5.59 -25.39
N LYS A 103 -23.56 -4.76 -25.76
CA LYS A 103 -22.74 -4.93 -26.97
C LYS A 103 -21.46 -5.73 -26.71
N LEU A 104 -21.16 -6.03 -25.44
CA LEU A 104 -19.91 -6.69 -25.05
C LEU A 104 -19.97 -8.18 -25.40
N ASN A 105 -19.02 -8.65 -26.21
CA ASN A 105 -18.90 -10.05 -26.59
C ASN A 105 -18.01 -10.85 -25.61
N ASN A 106 -18.07 -12.17 -25.71
CA ASN A 106 -17.22 -13.06 -24.92
C ASN A 106 -15.73 -12.80 -25.23
N GLY A 107 -14.91 -12.66 -24.20
CA GLY A 107 -13.48 -12.37 -24.35
C GLY A 107 -13.17 -10.90 -24.67
N GLU A 108 -14.13 -9.99 -24.53
CA GLU A 108 -13.92 -8.55 -24.63
C GLU A 108 -13.94 -7.86 -23.27
N VAL A 109 -13.41 -6.64 -23.23
CA VAL A 109 -13.37 -5.79 -22.04
C VAL A 109 -14.18 -4.51 -22.27
N LEU A 110 -14.95 -4.11 -21.27
CA LEU A 110 -15.56 -2.79 -21.16
C LEU A 110 -14.99 -2.06 -19.95
N VAL A 111 -14.51 -0.83 -20.13
CA VAL A 111 -14.16 0.07 -19.03
C VAL A 111 -15.31 1.04 -18.78
N LEU A 112 -15.84 1.05 -17.56
CA LEU A 112 -16.82 2.03 -17.11
C LEU A 112 -16.12 3.36 -16.75
N GLU A 113 -16.83 4.47 -16.87
CA GLU A 113 -16.32 5.77 -16.44
C GLU A 113 -16.04 5.82 -14.92
N ASN A 114 -15.23 6.78 -14.50
CA ASN A 114 -14.76 6.99 -13.13
C ASN A 114 -15.91 7.01 -12.11
N LEU A 115 -15.90 6.01 -11.22
CA LEU A 115 -16.89 5.85 -10.15
C LEU A 115 -17.02 7.10 -9.26
N ARG A 116 -15.94 7.86 -9.07
CA ARG A 116 -15.93 9.06 -8.21
C ARG A 116 -16.53 10.30 -8.85
N PHE A 117 -16.98 10.24 -10.11
CA PHE A 117 -17.89 11.26 -10.65
C PHE A 117 -19.25 11.26 -9.96
N TYR A 118 -19.59 10.18 -9.26
CA TYR A 118 -20.76 10.08 -8.41
C TYR A 118 -20.37 10.18 -6.94
N LYS A 119 -20.95 11.15 -6.22
CA LYS A 119 -20.75 11.29 -4.76
C LYS A 119 -21.19 10.04 -3.98
N GLN A 120 -22.16 9.33 -4.54
CA GLN A 120 -22.77 8.11 -4.02
C GLN A 120 -21.76 6.98 -3.81
N GLU A 121 -20.72 6.93 -4.66
CA GLU A 121 -19.61 5.96 -4.52
C GLU A 121 -18.95 6.06 -3.14
N LYS A 122 -18.59 7.27 -2.71
CA LYS A 122 -17.91 7.51 -1.42
C LYS A 122 -18.83 7.30 -0.22
N LEU A 123 -20.14 7.48 -0.42
CA LEU A 123 -21.16 7.29 0.61
C LEU A 123 -21.53 5.82 0.82
N GLY A 124 -21.04 4.90 -0.03
CA GLY A 124 -21.46 3.50 0.05
C GLY A 124 -22.93 3.30 -0.32
N GLU A 125 -23.51 4.19 -1.12
CA GLU A 125 -24.97 4.25 -1.31
C GLU A 125 -25.52 3.01 -2.03
N GLU A 126 -26.53 2.39 -1.43
CA GLU A 126 -27.14 1.15 -1.90
C GLU A 126 -27.76 1.26 -3.30
N ARG A 127 -28.48 2.34 -3.60
CA ARG A 127 -29.08 2.54 -4.94
C ARG A 127 -28.04 2.67 -6.05
N PHE A 128 -26.88 3.24 -5.74
CA PHE A 128 -25.78 3.33 -6.71
C PHE A 128 -25.12 1.97 -6.91
N ALA A 129 -24.84 1.26 -5.81
CA ALA A 129 -24.33 -0.11 -5.85
C ALA A 129 -25.27 -1.07 -6.62
N ARG A 130 -26.59 -0.94 -6.44
CA ARG A 130 -27.59 -1.73 -7.17
C ARG A 130 -27.50 -1.52 -8.67
N GLN A 131 -27.38 -0.27 -9.12
CA GLN A 131 -27.26 0.05 -10.55
C GLN A 131 -25.98 -0.53 -11.17
N LEU A 132 -24.88 -0.57 -10.42
CA LEU A 132 -23.66 -1.26 -10.85
C LEU A 132 -23.87 -2.77 -10.92
N SER A 133 -24.54 -3.36 -9.93
CA SER A 133 -24.81 -4.80 -9.90
C SER A 133 -25.69 -5.27 -11.06
N ASP A 134 -26.65 -4.45 -11.51
CA ASP A 134 -27.54 -4.78 -12.64
C ASP A 134 -26.76 -5.00 -13.96
N LEU A 135 -25.50 -4.57 -14.04
CA LEU A 135 -24.65 -4.71 -15.23
C LEU A 135 -24.02 -6.10 -15.37
N ALA A 136 -24.00 -6.92 -14.30
CA ALA A 136 -23.21 -8.15 -14.28
C ALA A 136 -23.90 -9.33 -13.58
N ASP A 137 -23.39 -10.53 -13.84
CA ASP A 137 -23.81 -11.78 -13.21
C ASP A 137 -22.89 -12.13 -12.03
N VAL A 138 -21.64 -11.65 -12.06
CA VAL A 138 -20.59 -11.95 -11.10
C VAL A 138 -19.87 -10.67 -10.67
N TYR A 139 -19.56 -10.56 -9.39
CA TYR A 139 -18.69 -9.52 -8.83
C TYR A 139 -17.31 -10.06 -8.46
N VAL A 140 -16.26 -9.37 -8.90
CA VAL A 140 -14.88 -9.63 -8.47
C VAL A 140 -14.31 -8.34 -7.89
N ASN A 141 -13.79 -8.41 -6.67
CA ASN A 141 -13.02 -7.29 -6.11
C ASN A 141 -11.53 -7.61 -6.19
N ASP A 142 -10.78 -6.77 -6.89
CA ASP A 142 -9.34 -6.86 -7.05
C ASP A 142 -8.63 -5.56 -6.64
N ALA A 143 -9.31 -4.67 -5.92
CA ALA A 143 -8.82 -3.34 -5.57
C ALA A 143 -8.45 -3.22 -4.08
N PHE A 144 -7.36 -3.90 -3.66
CA PHE A 144 -6.92 -3.87 -2.26
C PHE A 144 -6.69 -2.46 -1.71
N GLY A 145 -6.06 -1.58 -2.49
CA GLY A 145 -5.84 -0.18 -2.09
C GLY A 145 -7.12 0.61 -1.77
N ALA A 146 -8.27 0.16 -2.24
CA ALA A 146 -9.58 0.74 -1.94
C ALA A 146 -10.41 -0.08 -0.92
N ALA A 147 -9.94 -1.26 -0.50
CA ALA A 147 -10.71 -2.19 0.33
C ALA A 147 -10.93 -1.70 1.77
N HIS A 148 -10.12 -0.76 2.26
CA HIS A 148 -10.31 -0.10 3.56
C HIS A 148 -11.48 0.89 3.58
N ARG A 149 -12.05 1.22 2.43
CA ARG A 149 -13.19 2.15 2.33
C ARG A 149 -14.48 1.38 2.16
N ASN A 150 -15.50 1.82 2.90
CA ASN A 150 -16.88 1.34 2.73
C ASN A 150 -17.57 2.05 1.55
N HIS A 151 -16.99 1.93 0.35
CA HIS A 151 -17.55 2.52 -0.86
C HIS A 151 -18.52 1.58 -1.56
N ALA A 152 -19.37 2.15 -2.41
CA ALA A 152 -20.41 1.40 -3.09
C ALA A 152 -19.84 0.27 -3.96
N SER A 153 -18.78 0.56 -4.73
CA SER A 153 -18.11 -0.39 -5.62
C SER A 153 -17.19 -1.43 -4.94
N THR A 154 -16.82 -1.21 -3.68
CA THR A 154 -15.89 -2.08 -2.94
C THR A 154 -16.56 -2.95 -1.89
N SER A 155 -17.60 -2.44 -1.22
CA SER A 155 -18.28 -3.14 -0.14
C SER A 155 -19.78 -3.32 -0.39
N THR A 156 -20.53 -2.24 -0.66
CA THR A 156 -22.00 -2.32 -0.76
C THR A 156 -22.46 -3.20 -1.91
N ILE A 157 -21.80 -3.14 -3.08
CA ILE A 157 -22.16 -3.94 -4.26
C ILE A 157 -22.18 -5.45 -3.97
N ALA A 158 -21.32 -5.93 -3.06
CA ALA A 158 -21.20 -7.35 -2.77
C ALA A 158 -22.46 -7.97 -2.16
N SER A 159 -23.35 -7.18 -1.53
CA SER A 159 -24.62 -7.69 -0.99
C SER A 159 -25.61 -8.11 -2.10
N PHE A 160 -25.44 -7.59 -3.32
CA PHE A 160 -26.26 -7.95 -4.48
C PHE A 160 -25.76 -9.22 -5.20
N PHE A 161 -24.63 -9.78 -4.78
CA PHE A 161 -24.04 -11.02 -5.30
C PHE A 161 -23.85 -12.03 -4.16
N PRO A 162 -24.92 -12.60 -3.57
CA PRO A 162 -24.81 -13.41 -2.37
C PRO A 162 -23.89 -14.64 -2.55
N SER A 163 -23.88 -15.24 -3.74
CA SER A 163 -23.06 -16.43 -4.03
C SER A 163 -21.97 -16.20 -5.09
N GLU A 164 -22.15 -15.19 -5.95
CA GLU A 164 -21.32 -14.94 -7.14
C GLU A 164 -20.40 -13.73 -6.93
N LYS A 165 -19.69 -13.73 -5.79
CA LYS A 165 -18.68 -12.74 -5.44
C LYS A 165 -17.35 -13.40 -5.09
N TYR A 166 -16.26 -12.82 -5.58
CA TYR A 166 -14.94 -13.44 -5.50
C TYR A 166 -13.84 -12.41 -5.20
N PHE A 167 -12.81 -12.89 -4.53
CA PHE A 167 -11.52 -12.21 -4.51
C PHE A 167 -10.85 -12.34 -5.89
N GLY A 168 -10.43 -11.21 -6.45
CA GLY A 168 -9.45 -11.21 -7.53
C GLY A 168 -8.07 -11.65 -7.01
N LEU A 169 -7.14 -11.90 -7.94
CA LEU A 169 -5.83 -12.46 -7.62
C LEU A 169 -4.93 -11.47 -6.87
N LEU A 170 -4.97 -10.18 -7.20
CA LEU A 170 -4.22 -9.14 -6.49
C LEU A 170 -4.76 -8.99 -5.07
N LEU A 171 -6.08 -8.82 -4.91
CA LEU A 171 -6.70 -8.66 -3.59
C LEU A 171 -6.41 -9.88 -2.71
N LYS A 172 -6.53 -11.09 -3.26
CA LYS A 172 -6.20 -12.33 -2.53
C LYS A 172 -4.74 -12.35 -2.11
N LYS A 173 -3.80 -12.07 -3.02
CA LYS A 173 -2.37 -12.10 -2.73
C LYS A 173 -1.96 -11.09 -1.66
N GLU A 174 -2.57 -9.89 -1.67
CA GLU A 174 -2.38 -8.87 -0.62
C GLU A 174 -2.84 -9.40 0.75
N VAL A 175 -4.05 -9.95 0.84
CA VAL A 175 -4.59 -10.47 2.11
C VAL A 175 -3.77 -11.67 2.59
N ASP A 176 -3.49 -12.64 1.73
CA ASP A 176 -2.69 -13.83 2.09
C ASP A 176 -1.30 -13.44 2.61
N SER A 177 -0.65 -12.43 2.00
CA SER A 177 0.67 -11.95 2.41
C SER A 177 0.63 -11.28 3.77
N LEU A 178 -0.43 -10.50 4.06
CA LEU A 178 -0.62 -9.86 5.35
C LEU A 178 -0.99 -10.86 6.45
N GLU A 179 -1.84 -11.85 6.15
CA GLU A 179 -2.16 -12.93 7.08
C GLU A 179 -0.92 -13.74 7.42
N LYS A 180 -0.08 -14.07 6.43
CA LYS A 180 1.22 -14.74 6.65
C LYS A 180 2.13 -13.91 7.56
N ALA A 181 2.16 -12.58 7.39
CA ALA A 181 3.00 -11.71 8.19
C ALA A 181 2.50 -11.48 9.63
N LEU A 182 1.19 -11.56 9.89
CA LEU A 182 0.59 -11.08 11.14
C LEU A 182 -0.07 -12.16 12.00
N ASN A 183 -0.64 -13.21 11.43
CA ASN A 183 -1.46 -14.17 12.18
C ASN A 183 -0.66 -15.37 12.68
N ASN A 184 0.31 -15.84 11.91
CA ASN A 184 1.22 -16.91 12.33
C ASN A 184 2.63 -16.69 11.76
N PRO A 185 3.30 -15.59 12.12
CA PRO A 185 4.62 -15.29 11.58
C PRO A 185 5.66 -16.28 12.11
N GLU A 186 6.58 -16.70 11.25
CA GLU A 186 7.79 -17.36 11.71
C GLU A 186 8.65 -16.39 12.51
N LYS A 187 9.16 -16.84 13.65
CA LYS A 187 9.98 -16.05 14.56
C LYS A 187 11.47 -16.27 14.32
N PRO A 188 12.33 -15.24 14.52
CA PRO A 188 12.01 -13.91 15.04
C PRO A 188 11.25 -13.02 14.05
N PHE A 189 10.23 -12.31 14.54
CA PHE A 189 9.44 -11.37 13.77
C PHE A 189 9.89 -9.93 14.07
N THR A 190 10.40 -9.24 13.05
CA THR A 190 10.84 -7.85 13.13
C THR A 190 9.93 -6.92 12.33
N ALA A 191 9.44 -5.86 12.95
CA ALA A 191 8.83 -4.73 12.25
C ALA A 191 9.78 -3.53 12.19
N ILE A 192 9.83 -2.86 11.04
CA ILE A 192 10.65 -1.68 10.78
C ILE A 192 9.70 -0.55 10.40
N ILE A 193 9.59 0.46 11.26
CA ILE A 193 8.70 1.60 11.06
C ILE A 193 9.54 2.88 10.95
N GLY A 194 9.36 3.60 9.85
CA GLY A 194 10.09 4.83 9.58
C GLY A 194 9.22 5.94 9.00
N GLY A 195 9.85 6.89 8.33
CA GLY A 195 9.22 8.10 7.80
C GLY A 195 9.27 9.29 8.76
N ALA A 196 8.61 10.39 8.36
CA ALA A 196 8.81 11.69 8.98
C ALA A 196 8.01 11.94 10.28
N LYS A 197 6.84 11.30 10.45
CA LYS A 197 5.90 11.62 11.55
C LYS A 197 5.43 10.37 12.28
N VAL A 198 5.44 10.44 13.61
CA VAL A 198 4.88 9.44 14.52
C VAL A 198 3.36 9.38 14.36
N SER A 199 2.69 10.53 14.26
CA SER A 199 1.21 10.63 14.23
C SER A 199 0.53 9.73 13.21
N GLY A 200 1.15 9.55 12.03
CA GLY A 200 0.64 8.68 10.97
C GLY A 200 0.86 7.17 11.19
N LYS A 201 1.55 6.76 12.26
CA LYS A 201 1.99 5.37 12.50
C LYS A 201 1.68 4.85 13.91
N ILE A 202 1.06 5.66 14.77
CA ILE A 202 0.83 5.30 16.18
C ILE A 202 0.08 3.97 16.32
N GLU A 203 -1.06 3.85 15.65
CA GLU A 203 -1.92 2.67 15.79
C GLU A 203 -1.26 1.42 15.20
N VAL A 204 -0.49 1.58 14.12
CA VAL A 204 0.36 0.52 13.56
C VAL A 204 1.40 0.06 14.58
N ILE A 205 2.12 1.00 15.22
CA ILE A 205 3.14 0.65 16.23
C ILE A 205 2.50 -0.08 17.42
N LYS A 206 1.37 0.41 17.93
CA LYS A 206 0.67 -0.24 19.05
C LYS A 206 0.23 -1.67 18.71
N SER A 207 -0.37 -1.86 17.54
CA SER A 207 -0.82 -3.18 17.08
C SER A 207 0.36 -4.14 16.87
N LEU A 208 1.45 -3.66 16.27
CA LEU A 208 2.63 -4.49 16.02
C LEU A 208 3.41 -4.83 17.30
N LEU A 209 3.46 -3.94 18.29
CA LEU A 209 4.11 -4.20 19.58
C LEU A 209 3.57 -5.46 20.28
N GLU A 210 2.31 -5.83 20.05
CA GLU A 210 1.74 -7.04 20.66
C GLU A 210 2.13 -8.34 19.92
N LYS A 211 2.78 -8.23 18.75
CA LYS A 211 3.03 -9.36 17.83
C LYS A 211 4.51 -9.61 17.54
N VAL A 212 5.31 -8.55 17.49
CA VAL A 212 6.71 -8.62 17.05
C VAL A 212 7.65 -9.01 18.18
N ASP A 213 8.75 -9.67 17.84
CA ASP A 213 9.85 -9.90 18.78
C ASP A 213 10.80 -8.69 18.80
N CYS A 214 10.93 -7.99 17.67
CA CYS A 214 11.70 -6.76 17.54
C CYS A 214 10.92 -5.66 16.80
N LEU A 215 10.99 -4.43 17.32
CA LEU A 215 10.50 -3.22 16.65
C LEU A 215 11.68 -2.27 16.42
N ILE A 216 11.95 -1.94 15.16
CA ILE A 216 12.93 -0.95 14.74
C ILE A 216 12.19 0.34 14.38
N ILE A 217 12.58 1.47 14.97
CA ILE A 217 12.06 2.79 14.61
C ILE A 217 13.19 3.63 14.01
N GLY A 218 12.97 4.17 12.82
CA GLY A 218 13.90 5.06 12.10
C GLY A 218 13.21 6.28 11.52
N GLY A 219 13.89 6.99 10.61
CA GLY A 219 13.35 8.19 9.98
C GLY A 219 13.22 9.38 10.93
N GLY A 220 12.61 10.46 10.43
CA GLY A 220 12.36 11.68 11.21
C GLY A 220 11.54 11.44 12.48
N MET A 221 10.67 10.41 12.48
CA MET A 221 9.88 10.09 13.65
C MET A 221 10.69 9.57 14.84
N ALA A 222 11.90 9.02 14.61
CA ALA A 222 12.77 8.53 15.67
C ALA A 222 13.21 9.66 16.63
N TYR A 223 13.32 10.91 16.15
CA TYR A 223 13.75 12.03 16.99
C TYR A 223 12.73 12.39 18.08
N THR A 224 11.43 12.13 17.88
CA THR A 224 10.43 12.23 18.96
C THR A 224 10.69 11.21 20.08
N PHE A 225 11.12 9.99 19.74
CA PHE A 225 11.50 8.97 20.72
C PHE A 225 12.80 9.33 21.44
N VAL A 226 13.78 9.86 20.70
CA VAL A 226 15.04 10.37 21.25
C VAL A 226 14.78 11.51 22.23
N ARG A 227 13.91 12.45 21.88
CA ARG A 227 13.51 13.54 22.77
C ARG A 227 12.81 13.01 24.01
N ALA A 228 11.99 11.97 23.88
CA ALA A 228 11.28 11.33 24.98
C ALA A 228 12.19 10.65 26.01
N ILE A 229 13.39 10.21 25.62
CA ILE A 229 14.42 9.66 26.51
C ILE A 229 15.45 10.70 26.98
N GLY A 230 15.22 11.99 26.70
CA GLY A 230 16.05 13.09 27.17
C GLY A 230 17.17 13.53 26.22
N GLY A 231 17.24 13.00 25.00
CA GLY A 231 18.24 13.40 24.01
C GLY A 231 18.03 14.82 23.47
N LYS A 232 19.15 15.45 23.06
CA LYS A 232 19.20 16.72 22.34
C LYS A 232 19.19 16.45 20.84
N ILE A 233 18.14 16.91 20.16
CA ILE A 233 17.88 16.58 18.74
C ILE A 233 18.15 17.73 17.76
N GLY A 234 18.74 18.84 18.23
CA GLY A 234 18.92 20.05 17.42
C GLY A 234 17.62 20.56 16.80
N SER A 235 17.63 20.84 15.50
CA SER A 235 16.47 21.27 14.71
C SER A 235 15.73 20.11 14.00
N SER A 236 15.98 18.86 14.42
CA SER A 236 15.31 17.68 13.86
C SER A 236 13.79 17.69 14.08
N LEU A 237 13.07 16.93 13.24
CA LEU A 237 11.61 16.82 13.33
C LEU A 237 11.15 16.35 14.71
N LEU A 238 10.20 17.06 15.30
CA LEU A 238 9.63 16.75 16.60
C LEU A 238 8.11 16.94 16.59
N GLU A 239 7.39 15.93 17.08
CA GLU A 239 5.98 16.06 17.42
C GLU A 239 5.86 16.17 18.95
N GLU A 240 5.91 17.41 19.47
CA GLU A 240 5.94 17.68 20.92
C GLU A 240 4.77 17.04 21.66
N ASP A 241 3.57 17.07 21.08
CA ASP A 241 2.35 16.49 21.63
C ASP A 241 2.35 14.95 21.66
N LYS A 242 3.39 14.31 21.07
CA LYS A 242 3.56 12.85 21.03
C LYS A 242 4.71 12.35 21.90
N ILE A 243 5.40 13.21 22.66
CA ILE A 243 6.50 12.79 23.55
C ILE A 243 6.03 11.77 24.59
N ASP A 244 4.92 12.04 25.29
CA ASP A 244 4.43 11.13 26.33
C ASP A 244 3.92 9.81 25.75
N LEU A 245 3.37 9.86 24.53
CA LEU A 245 3.05 8.65 23.78
C LEU A 245 4.31 7.84 23.45
N ALA A 246 5.38 8.46 22.95
CA ALA A 246 6.64 7.78 22.70
C ALA A 246 7.20 7.12 23.98
N LYS A 247 7.14 7.81 25.13
CA LYS A 247 7.50 7.22 26.44
C LYS A 247 6.66 5.99 26.76
N SER A 248 5.35 6.07 26.55
CA SER A 248 4.45 4.93 26.81
C SER A 248 4.74 3.73 25.89
N ILE A 249 5.08 3.96 24.63
CA ILE A 249 5.48 2.91 23.66
C ILE A 249 6.78 2.26 24.13
N ILE A 250 7.79 3.05 24.54
CA ILE A 250 9.04 2.53 25.09
C ILE A 250 8.78 1.68 26.34
N LYS A 251 7.97 2.17 27.28
CA LYS A 251 7.60 1.43 28.47
C LYS A 251 6.89 0.12 28.12
N LYS A 252 5.90 0.17 27.23
CA LYS A 252 5.11 -0.99 26.81
C LYS A 252 5.97 -2.05 26.11
N SER A 253 6.94 -1.64 25.29
CA SER A 253 7.88 -2.57 24.66
C SER A 253 8.66 -3.39 25.69
N LYS A 254 9.12 -2.75 26.79
CA LYS A 254 9.80 -3.44 27.89
C LYS A 254 8.86 -4.38 28.64
N GLU A 255 7.63 -3.95 28.93
CA GLU A 255 6.61 -4.77 29.60
C GLU A 255 6.27 -6.03 28.80
N LEU A 256 6.24 -5.92 27.46
CA LEU A 256 5.94 -7.04 26.55
C LEU A 256 7.19 -7.88 26.18
N GLY A 257 8.39 -7.50 26.64
CA GLY A 257 9.63 -8.16 26.27
C GLY A 257 10.04 -7.96 24.80
N VAL A 258 9.46 -6.96 24.12
CA VAL A 258 9.80 -6.61 22.74
C VAL A 258 11.11 -5.84 22.71
N LYS A 259 12.02 -6.27 21.83
CA LYS A 259 13.26 -5.54 21.58
C LYS A 259 12.97 -4.29 20.75
N LEU A 260 12.92 -3.13 21.41
CA LEU A 260 12.80 -1.84 20.72
C LEU A 260 14.18 -1.30 20.36
N LEU A 261 14.44 -1.14 19.06
CA LEU A 261 15.66 -0.55 18.52
C LEU A 261 15.37 0.86 17.99
N LEU A 262 16.03 1.85 18.60
CA LEU A 262 16.12 3.22 18.10
C LEU A 262 17.52 3.43 17.51
N PRO A 263 17.72 4.41 16.60
CA PRO A 263 19.05 4.69 16.10
C PRO A 263 19.92 5.17 17.26
N VAL A 264 21.23 4.97 17.17
CA VAL A 264 22.22 5.37 18.19
C VAL A 264 23.14 6.49 17.67
N ASP A 265 23.17 6.69 16.36
CA ASP A 265 23.91 7.74 15.68
C ASP A 265 23.10 8.27 14.50
N SER A 266 23.40 9.51 14.11
CA SER A 266 22.64 10.26 13.12
C SER A 266 23.55 10.93 12.11
N VAL A 267 23.11 10.97 10.85
CA VAL A 267 23.68 11.82 9.81
C VAL A 267 22.86 13.10 9.77
N ASN A 268 23.51 14.21 10.09
CA ASN A 268 22.87 15.50 10.29
C ASN A 268 23.33 16.52 9.25
N ALA A 269 22.47 17.47 8.93
CA ALA A 269 22.79 18.61 8.07
C ALA A 269 22.34 19.93 8.70
N ASN A 270 22.99 21.03 8.36
CA ASN A 270 22.59 22.37 8.82
C ASN A 270 21.44 22.98 8.00
N ASP A 271 21.09 22.37 6.86
CA ASP A 271 19.95 22.75 6.01
C ASP A 271 19.38 21.53 5.25
N PHE A 272 18.15 21.65 4.77
CA PHE A 272 17.44 20.58 4.05
C PHE A 272 17.69 20.65 2.54
N ASN A 273 18.96 20.49 2.12
CA ASN A 273 19.34 20.48 0.71
C ASN A 273 20.61 19.64 0.46
N SER A 274 20.97 19.46 -0.82
CA SER A 274 22.13 18.66 -1.22
C SER A 274 23.49 19.29 -0.92
N ASP A 275 23.53 20.60 -0.70
CA ASP A 275 24.76 21.39 -0.55
C ASP A 275 25.05 21.73 0.93
N ALA A 276 24.22 21.22 1.84
CA ALA A 276 24.32 21.46 3.27
C ALA A 276 25.61 20.85 3.85
N ASP A 277 26.12 21.45 4.93
CA ASP A 277 27.23 20.90 5.70
C ASP A 277 26.75 19.67 6.48
N ILE A 278 27.44 18.55 6.32
CA ILE A 278 27.04 17.26 6.88
C ILE A 278 27.95 16.89 8.05
N LYS A 279 27.33 16.52 9.17
CA LYS A 279 28.03 16.00 10.35
C LYS A 279 27.38 14.72 10.84
N LYS A 280 28.20 13.81 11.36
CA LYS A 280 27.73 12.62 12.08
C LYS A 280 27.86 12.86 13.58
N SER A 281 26.87 12.46 14.36
CA SER A 281 26.91 12.56 15.82
C SER A 281 26.25 11.36 16.49
N ASP A 282 26.46 11.23 17.80
CA ASP A 282 25.53 10.47 18.63
C ASP A 282 24.11 11.04 18.45
N ILE A 283 23.10 10.18 18.40
CA ILE A 283 21.72 10.66 18.21
C ILE A 283 21.21 11.46 19.42
N LEU A 284 21.77 11.23 20.61
CA LEU A 284 21.37 11.90 21.84
C LEU A 284 21.97 13.30 21.98
N ASP A 285 22.91 13.69 21.12
CA ASP A 285 23.62 14.97 21.19
C ASP A 285 23.83 15.58 19.79
N ILE A 286 22.74 15.99 19.17
CA ILE A 286 22.75 16.72 17.90
C ILE A 286 22.89 18.22 18.18
N GLN A 287 23.82 18.88 17.48
CA GLN A 287 24.07 20.32 17.59
C GLN A 287 22.82 21.13 17.21
N ASP A 288 22.57 22.25 17.92
CA ASP A 288 21.32 23.04 17.80
C ASP A 288 21.00 23.49 16.36
N SER A 289 22.03 23.81 15.56
CA SER A 289 21.89 24.27 14.18
C SER A 289 21.78 23.13 13.16
N TYR A 290 21.77 21.87 13.57
CA TYR A 290 21.70 20.71 12.69
C TYR A 290 20.43 19.90 12.94
N MET A 291 19.93 19.28 11.87
CA MET A 291 18.82 18.33 11.89
C MET A 291 19.30 16.98 11.38
N GLY A 292 18.83 15.90 12.00
CA GLY A 292 19.11 14.55 11.56
C GLY A 292 18.24 14.16 10.37
N LEU A 293 18.88 13.67 9.31
CA LEU A 293 18.24 13.37 8.03
C LEU A 293 18.40 11.91 7.58
N ASP A 294 19.30 11.13 8.21
CA ASP A 294 19.43 9.69 8.01
C ASP A 294 20.06 9.03 9.24
N ILE A 295 19.92 7.70 9.35
CA ILE A 295 20.59 6.93 10.40
C ILE A 295 22.08 6.79 10.13
N GLY A 296 22.90 6.82 11.19
CA GLY A 296 24.34 6.65 11.08
C GLY A 296 24.77 5.19 10.87
N GLU A 297 26.07 5.00 10.64
CA GLU A 297 26.67 3.71 10.30
C GLU A 297 26.57 2.68 11.45
N LYS A 298 26.63 3.13 12.71
CA LYS A 298 26.46 2.22 13.85
C LYS A 298 25.03 1.69 13.91
N SER A 299 24.05 2.57 13.71
CA SER A 299 22.63 2.21 13.65
C SER A 299 22.35 1.24 12.51
N ILE A 300 22.89 1.51 11.32
CA ILE A 300 22.80 0.61 10.16
C ILE A 300 23.30 -0.79 10.51
N ASN A 301 24.48 -0.90 11.13
CA ASN A 301 25.06 -2.19 11.48
C ASN A 301 24.22 -2.94 12.53
N ILE A 302 23.74 -2.24 13.56
CA ILE A 302 22.88 -2.84 14.61
C ILE A 302 21.57 -3.34 14.00
N PHE A 303 20.90 -2.51 13.20
CA PHE A 303 19.61 -2.84 12.60
C PHE A 303 19.76 -3.97 11.57
N SER A 304 20.76 -3.90 10.69
CA SER A 304 21.00 -4.93 9.67
C SER A 304 21.23 -6.30 10.31
N LYS A 305 22.03 -6.37 11.38
CA LYS A 305 22.25 -7.61 12.12
C LYS A 305 20.95 -8.18 12.68
N GLU A 306 20.06 -7.35 13.22
CA GLU A 306 18.77 -7.82 13.73
C GLU A 306 17.86 -8.36 12.61
N ILE A 307 17.80 -7.63 11.51
CA ILE A 307 16.99 -7.97 10.33
C ILE A 307 17.46 -9.29 9.71
N GLU A 308 18.76 -9.48 9.56
CA GLU A 308 19.34 -10.72 9.00
C GLU A 308 19.06 -11.97 9.85
N ASN A 309 18.78 -11.81 11.15
CA ASN A 309 18.40 -12.90 12.04
C ASN A 309 16.89 -13.16 12.08
N SER A 310 16.08 -12.32 11.41
CA SER A 310 14.63 -12.41 11.43
C SER A 310 14.12 -13.44 10.43
N LYS A 311 12.98 -14.09 10.74
CA LYS A 311 12.26 -15.01 9.84
C LYS A 311 11.03 -14.37 9.21
N THR A 312 10.45 -13.37 9.87
CA THR A 312 9.40 -12.53 9.30
C THR A 312 9.81 -11.07 9.45
N ILE A 313 9.65 -10.28 8.39
CA ILE A 313 10.01 -8.86 8.36
C ILE A 313 8.87 -8.06 7.74
N ILE A 314 8.43 -7.01 8.43
CA ILE A 314 7.56 -5.98 7.85
C ILE A 314 8.32 -4.66 7.80
N TRP A 315 8.36 -4.01 6.64
CA TRP A 315 8.98 -2.70 6.49
C TRP A 315 7.99 -1.64 5.99
N ASN A 316 7.83 -0.58 6.78
CA ASN A 316 6.96 0.55 6.47
C ASN A 316 7.56 1.90 6.88
N GLY A 317 8.15 2.60 5.93
CA GLY A 317 8.75 3.92 6.05
C GLY A 317 10.29 3.92 5.95
N PRO A 318 10.89 4.89 5.24
CA PRO A 318 12.33 4.99 5.07
C PRO A 318 13.05 5.39 6.36
N MET A 319 14.37 5.19 6.39
CA MET A 319 15.22 5.51 7.55
C MET A 319 15.75 6.95 7.54
N GLY A 320 15.65 7.61 6.38
CA GLY A 320 16.12 8.97 6.13
C GLY A 320 15.44 9.59 4.92
N VAL A 321 15.92 10.77 4.51
CA VAL A 321 15.44 11.50 3.32
C VAL A 321 16.04 10.89 2.05
N PHE A 322 15.59 9.69 1.73
CA PHE A 322 16.18 8.84 0.70
C PHE A 322 16.09 9.42 -0.72
N GLU A 323 15.31 10.48 -0.94
CA GLU A 323 15.26 11.24 -2.18
C GLU A 323 16.59 11.96 -2.44
N MET A 324 17.32 12.34 -1.39
CA MET A 324 18.61 13.02 -1.45
C MET A 324 19.76 12.02 -1.30
N SER A 325 20.71 12.01 -2.25
CA SER A 325 21.83 11.07 -2.27
C SER A 325 22.69 11.08 -1.00
N ASN A 326 22.76 12.21 -0.31
CA ASN A 326 23.52 12.36 0.92
C ASN A 326 22.85 11.68 2.14
N PHE A 327 21.55 11.39 2.06
CA PHE A 327 20.71 10.90 3.17
C PHE A 327 19.93 9.62 2.83
N GLU A 328 20.39 8.90 1.80
CA GLU A 328 19.74 7.69 1.31
C GLU A 328 20.36 6.38 1.83
N ASN A 329 21.56 6.45 2.39
CA ASN A 329 22.38 5.28 2.69
C ASN A 329 21.74 4.38 3.75
N GLY A 330 21.15 4.94 4.80
CA GLY A 330 20.44 4.18 5.83
C GLY A 330 19.26 3.42 5.25
N THR A 331 18.43 4.08 4.46
CA THR A 331 17.28 3.44 3.78
C THR A 331 17.73 2.32 2.84
N LYS A 332 18.78 2.57 2.05
CA LYS A 332 19.37 1.59 1.14
C LYS A 332 19.89 0.36 1.88
N LYS A 333 20.70 0.56 2.93
CA LYS A 333 21.33 -0.53 3.70
C LYS A 333 20.31 -1.38 4.45
N ILE A 334 19.25 -0.77 4.99
CA ILE A 334 18.14 -1.53 5.57
C ILE A 334 17.41 -2.35 4.51
N GLY A 335 17.16 -1.78 3.33
CA GLY A 335 16.62 -2.53 2.18
C GLY A 335 17.48 -3.73 1.80
N GLU A 336 18.80 -3.55 1.69
CA GLU A 336 19.77 -4.61 1.39
C GLU A 336 19.77 -5.72 2.46
N ALA A 337 19.69 -5.35 3.75
CA ALA A 337 19.62 -6.33 4.85
C ALA A 337 18.32 -7.16 4.80
N ILE A 338 17.19 -6.55 4.47
CA ILE A 338 15.92 -7.24 4.28
C ILE A 338 16.04 -8.25 3.13
N CYS A 339 16.58 -7.81 1.99
CA CYS A 339 16.78 -8.68 0.82
C CYS A 339 17.66 -9.89 1.16
N LYS A 340 18.78 -9.67 1.87
CA LYS A 340 19.67 -10.74 2.32
C LYS A 340 18.96 -11.74 3.23
N SER A 341 18.15 -11.25 4.17
CA SER A 341 17.33 -12.11 5.04
C SER A 341 16.32 -12.93 4.22
N THR A 342 15.69 -12.32 3.22
CA THR A 342 14.75 -12.99 2.33
C THR A 342 15.37 -14.06 1.46
N VAL A 343 16.54 -13.79 0.87
CA VAL A 343 17.33 -14.81 0.14
C VAL A 343 17.67 -15.99 1.05
N ASN A 344 17.87 -15.75 2.35
CA ASN A 344 18.11 -16.78 3.37
C ASN A 344 16.82 -17.45 3.90
N GLY A 345 15.67 -17.21 3.26
CA GLY A 345 14.40 -17.88 3.55
C GLY A 345 13.45 -17.13 4.47
N ALA A 346 13.78 -15.90 4.90
CA ALA A 346 12.83 -15.08 5.65
C ALA A 346 11.70 -14.55 4.75
N PHE A 347 10.49 -14.41 5.30
CA PHE A 347 9.42 -13.72 4.62
C PHE A 347 9.53 -12.21 4.86
N SER A 348 9.65 -11.41 3.80
CA SER A 348 9.63 -9.94 3.87
C SER A 348 8.40 -9.34 3.19
N LEU A 349 7.74 -8.43 3.90
CA LEU A 349 6.62 -7.65 3.40
C LEU A 349 6.98 -6.17 3.47
N VAL A 350 7.11 -5.55 2.30
CA VAL A 350 7.35 -4.12 2.16
C VAL A 350 6.05 -3.42 1.82
N GLY A 351 5.76 -2.29 2.47
CA GLY A 351 4.70 -1.43 1.99
C GLY A 351 4.71 -0.03 2.58
N GLY A 352 3.72 0.76 2.16
CA GLY A 352 3.79 2.23 2.27
C GLY A 352 4.48 2.81 1.04
N GLY A 353 3.92 3.89 0.48
CA GLY A 353 4.37 4.47 -0.80
C GLY A 353 5.88 4.75 -0.84
N ASP A 354 6.42 5.34 0.22
CA ASP A 354 7.83 5.73 0.29
C ASP A 354 8.77 4.52 0.37
N SER A 355 8.40 3.46 1.11
CA SER A 355 9.20 2.22 1.14
C SER A 355 9.19 1.51 -0.21
N VAL A 356 8.04 1.48 -0.89
CA VAL A 356 7.95 0.91 -2.25
C VAL A 356 8.81 1.73 -3.22
N ALA A 357 8.77 3.06 -3.13
CA ALA A 357 9.60 3.94 -3.94
C ALA A 357 11.10 3.73 -3.66
N ALA A 358 11.50 3.54 -2.40
CA ALA A 358 12.88 3.25 -2.02
C ALA A 358 13.35 1.90 -2.60
N VAL A 359 12.55 0.83 -2.46
CA VAL A 359 12.87 -0.48 -3.04
C VAL A 359 13.07 -0.40 -4.56
N LYS A 360 12.20 0.34 -5.26
CA LYS A 360 12.36 0.60 -6.70
C LYS A 360 13.61 1.40 -7.02
N LYS A 361 13.86 2.51 -6.31
CA LYS A 361 15.04 3.36 -6.51
C LYS A 361 16.35 2.57 -6.43
N PHE A 362 16.41 1.60 -5.53
CA PHE A 362 17.61 0.79 -5.29
C PHE A 362 17.60 -0.56 -6.01
N ASN A 363 16.63 -0.82 -6.90
CA ASN A 363 16.50 -2.08 -7.65
C ASN A 363 16.45 -3.34 -6.75
N LEU A 364 15.71 -3.25 -5.65
CA LEU A 364 15.58 -4.32 -4.65
C LEU A 364 14.27 -5.11 -4.78
N GLU A 365 13.44 -4.78 -5.76
CA GLU A 365 12.06 -5.26 -5.87
C GLU A 365 11.93 -6.78 -6.05
N ASP A 366 12.84 -7.38 -6.81
CA ASP A 366 12.86 -8.83 -7.07
C ASP A 366 13.47 -9.65 -5.92
N GLN A 367 13.96 -9.00 -4.87
CA GLN A 367 14.68 -9.64 -3.75
C GLN A 367 13.89 -9.66 -2.44
N VAL A 368 12.68 -9.10 -2.44
CA VAL A 368 11.76 -9.14 -1.30
C VAL A 368 10.61 -10.12 -1.57
N SER A 369 9.98 -10.67 -0.53
CA SER A 369 8.94 -11.69 -0.73
C SER A 369 7.64 -11.08 -1.25
N TYR A 370 7.29 -9.89 -0.78
CA TYR A 370 6.08 -9.20 -1.20
C TYR A 370 6.18 -7.68 -1.07
N ILE A 371 5.68 -6.98 -2.09
CA ILE A 371 5.54 -5.52 -2.13
C ILE A 371 4.05 -5.19 -2.20
N SER A 372 3.52 -4.59 -1.13
CA SER A 372 2.11 -4.18 -1.11
C SER A 372 1.89 -2.90 -1.89
N THR A 373 0.87 -2.93 -2.74
CA THR A 373 0.35 -1.76 -3.47
C THR A 373 -0.80 -1.07 -2.73
N GLY A 374 -1.19 -1.60 -1.56
CA GLY A 374 -2.38 -1.19 -0.82
C GLY A 374 -2.28 0.15 -0.10
N GLY A 375 -1.08 0.70 0.08
CA GLY A 375 -0.86 1.98 0.76
C GLY A 375 -1.59 2.06 2.11
N GLY A 376 -2.59 2.93 2.20
CA GLY A 376 -3.42 3.08 3.41
C GLY A 376 -4.21 1.83 3.80
N ALA A 377 -4.60 0.98 2.84
CA ALA A 377 -5.32 -0.26 3.16
C ALA A 377 -4.45 -1.26 3.94
N MET A 378 -3.17 -1.37 3.56
CA MET A 378 -2.21 -2.15 4.32
C MET A 378 -2.02 -1.59 5.72
N LEU A 379 -1.90 -0.26 5.87
CA LEU A 379 -1.74 0.37 7.18
C LEU A 379 -2.93 0.06 8.09
N GLU A 380 -4.16 0.25 7.61
CA GLU A 380 -5.36 -0.09 8.40
C GLU A 380 -5.42 -1.58 8.76
N TYR A 381 -4.97 -2.47 7.87
CA TYR A 381 -4.86 -3.89 8.19
C TYR A 381 -3.80 -4.17 9.28
N LEU A 382 -2.63 -3.51 9.22
CA LEU A 382 -1.59 -3.59 10.24
C LEU A 382 -2.07 -3.05 11.59
N GLU A 383 -2.94 -2.04 11.60
CA GLU A 383 -3.65 -1.54 12.79
C GLU A 383 -4.65 -2.55 13.38
N GLY A 384 -4.85 -3.71 12.72
CA GLY A 384 -5.79 -4.74 13.14
C GLY A 384 -7.24 -4.44 12.74
N LYS A 385 -7.48 -3.47 11.85
CA LYS A 385 -8.83 -3.14 11.39
C LYS A 385 -9.31 -4.14 10.35
N GLU A 386 -10.58 -4.48 10.44
CA GLU A 386 -11.26 -5.26 9.41
C GLU A 386 -11.55 -4.37 8.20
N LEU A 387 -11.05 -4.74 7.01
CA LEU A 387 -11.24 -3.96 5.80
C LEU A 387 -12.65 -4.21 5.21
N PRO A 388 -13.51 -3.18 5.06
CA PRO A 388 -14.89 -3.35 4.61
C PRO A 388 -15.03 -4.12 3.28
N GLY A 389 -14.13 -3.86 2.31
CA GLY A 389 -14.16 -4.51 1.01
C GLY A 389 -13.69 -5.96 1.02
N VAL A 390 -12.83 -6.36 1.97
CA VAL A 390 -12.44 -7.76 2.18
C VAL A 390 -13.59 -8.51 2.85
N ARG A 391 -14.12 -7.95 3.93
CA ARG A 391 -15.26 -8.50 4.67
C ARG A 391 -16.49 -8.72 3.79
N ALA A 392 -16.77 -7.79 2.88
CA ALA A 392 -17.94 -7.84 2.02
C ALA A 392 -17.99 -9.11 1.13
N ILE A 393 -16.83 -9.69 0.81
CA ILE A 393 -16.70 -10.92 0.01
C ILE A 393 -16.72 -12.16 0.91
N LEU A 394 -16.23 -12.06 2.15
CA LEU A 394 -16.21 -13.15 3.11
C LEU A 394 -17.59 -13.48 3.70
N LYS A 395 -18.46 -12.48 3.84
CA LYS A 395 -19.88 -12.66 4.21
C LYS A 395 -20.65 -13.28 3.06
#